data_AF-A0A7C7IZ68-F1
#
_entry.id   AF-A0A7C7IZ68-F1
#
_cell.length_a   1.000
_cell.length_b   1.000
_cell.length_c   1.000
_cell.angle_alpha   90.00
_cell.angle_beta   90.00
_cell.angle_gamma   90.00
#
_symmetry.space_group_name_H-M   'P 1'
#
loop_
_entity.id
_entity.type
_entity.pdbx_description
1 polymer ?
#
loop_
_entity_poly.entity_id
_entity_poly.type
_entity_poly.pdbx_seq_one_letter_code
_entity_poly.pdbx_strand_id
1 'polypeptide(L)'
;MKFAQWLNSLSNFDHLIILLLFILGGLLAHLTLQQVRKWYTKQQEDNPFAKKMRVSPIAFFAVTIPYTIVLYKLFSVYLKIWIGKLF
;
A
#
# COMPACT_ATOMS: atom_id res chain seq x y z
N MET A 1 12.67 16.13 11.60
CA MET A 1 13.05 16.02 10.18
C MET A 1 11.83 16.34 9.32
N LYS A 2 11.90 17.29 8.38
CA LYS A 2 10.79 17.51 7.43
C LYS A 2 10.76 16.33 6.44
N PHE A 3 9.57 15.82 6.11
CA PHE A 3 9.42 14.69 5.16
C PHE A 3 10.19 14.90 3.85
N ALA A 4 10.13 16.11 3.29
CA ALA A 4 10.86 16.47 2.08
C ALA A 4 12.39 16.40 2.22
N GLN A 5 12.93 16.78 3.38
CA GLN A 5 14.37 16.68 3.65
C GLN A 5 14.81 15.22 3.79
N TRP A 6 13.99 14.40 4.46
CA TRP A 6 14.22 12.96 4.55
C TRP A 6 14.20 12.30 3.17
N LEU A 7 13.21 12.64 2.34
CA LEU A 7 13.08 12.10 0.98
C LEU A 7 14.31 12.44 0.12
N ASN A 8 14.78 13.69 0.16
CA ASN A 8 15.97 14.11 -0.59
C ASN A 8 17.29 13.53 -0.05
N SER A 9 17.31 13.04 1.18
CA SER A 9 18.53 12.44 1.78
C SER A 9 18.77 10.99 1.36
N LEU A 10 17.79 10.37 0.71
CA LEU A 10 17.84 8.96 0.30
C LEU A 10 18.74 8.76 -0.93
N SER A 11 19.42 7.62 -1.00
CA SER A 11 20.18 7.26 -2.20
C SER A 11 19.25 6.88 -3.36
N ASN A 12 19.77 6.88 -4.60
CA ASN A 12 18.99 6.42 -5.77
C ASN A 12 18.50 4.98 -5.62
N PHE A 13 19.27 4.12 -4.93
CA PHE A 13 18.88 2.75 -4.66
C PHE A 13 17.72 2.66 -3.66
N ASP A 14 17.72 3.51 -2.63
CA ASP A 14 16.60 3.58 -1.68
C ASP A 14 15.31 4.03 -2.35
N HIS A 15 15.39 5.01 -3.26
CA HIS A 15 14.26 5.45 -4.07
C HIS A 15 13.69 4.32 -4.94
N LEU A 16 14.56 3.50 -5.54
CA LEU A 16 14.15 2.32 -6.33
C LEU A 16 13.40 1.31 -5.46
N ILE A 17 13.91 1.01 -4.26
CA ILE A 17 13.25 0.09 -3.32
C ILE A 17 11.88 0.64 -2.92
N ILE A 18 11.78 1.92 -2.56
CA ILE A 18 10.51 2.55 -2.20
C ILE A 18 9.52 2.48 -3.35
N LEU A 19 9.96 2.72 -4.59
CA LEU A 19 9.12 2.63 -5.79
C LEU A 19 8.59 1.20 -5.98
N LEU A 20 9.43 0.18 -5.83
CA LEU A 20 9.02 -1.23 -5.93
C LEU A 20 8.01 -1.59 -4.84
N LEU A 21 8.25 -1.18 -3.59
CA LEU A 21 7.33 -1.39 -2.48
C LEU A 21 6.00 -0.66 -2.69
N PHE A 22 6.03 0.52 -3.30
CA PHE A 22 4.83 1.29 -3.62
C PHE A 22 3.99 0.62 -4.71
N ILE A 23 4.62 0.08 -5.76
CA ILE A 23 3.94 -0.73 -6.78
C ILE A 23 3.28 -1.95 -6.12
N LEU A 24 4.01 -2.65 -5.25
CA LEU A 24 3.53 -3.84 -4.56
C LEU A 24 2.38 -3.51 -3.58
N GLY A 25 2.50 -2.40 -2.86
CA GLY A 25 1.44 -1.84 -2.02
C GLY A 25 0.21 -1.44 -2.84
N GLY A 26 0.41 -0.93 -4.06
CA GLY A 26 -0.66 -0.60 -4.99
C GLY A 26 -1.42 -1.83 -5.49
N LEU A 27 -0.72 -2.94 -5.76
CA LEU A 27 -1.35 -4.22 -6.09
C LEU A 27 -2.21 -4.73 -4.91
N LEU A 28 -1.70 -4.67 -3.69
CA LEU A 28 -2.46 -5.03 -2.48
C LEU A 28 -3.68 -4.12 -2.29
N ALA A 29 -3.51 -2.81 -2.44
CA ALA A 29 -4.61 -1.85 -2.36
C ALA A 29 -5.68 -2.13 -3.40
N HIS A 30 -5.30 -2.51 -4.62
CA HIS A 30 -6.23 -2.89 -5.68
C HIS A 30 -7.06 -4.11 -5.28
N LEU A 31 -6.42 -5.16 -4.77
CA LEU A 31 -7.10 -6.36 -4.29
C LEU A 31 -8.04 -6.05 -3.12
N THR A 32 -7.58 -5.26 -2.14
CA THR A 32 -8.40 -4.85 -0.99
C THR A 32 -9.62 -4.06 -1.43
N LEU A 33 -9.46 -3.09 -2.32
CA LEU A 33 -10.57 -2.28 -2.82
C LEU A 33 -11.54 -3.09 -3.70
N GLN A 34 -11.05 -4.05 -4.47
CA GLN A 34 -11.91 -5.01 -5.16
C GLN A 34 -12.72 -5.85 -4.17
N GLN A 35 -12.11 -6.32 -3.09
CA GLN A 35 -12.78 -7.11 -2.07
C GLN A 35 -13.85 -6.30 -1.33
N VAL A 36 -13.53 -5.06 -0.94
CA VAL A 36 -14.49 -4.13 -0.33
C VAL A 36 -15.66 -3.87 -1.28
N ARG A 37 -15.39 -3.67 -2.57
CA ARG A 37 -16.44 -3.47 -3.58
C ARG A 37 -17.37 -4.69 -3.68
N LYS A 38 -16.80 -5.91 -3.73
CA LYS A 38 -17.59 -7.16 -3.76
C LYS A 38 -18.46 -7.29 -2.52
N TRP A 39 -17.88 -7.04 -1.34
CA TRP A 39 -18.61 -7.09 -0.07
C TRP A 39 -19.75 -6.07 -0.03
N TYR A 40 -19.50 -4.83 -0.43
CA TYR A 40 -20.53 -3.78 -0.51
C TYR A 40 -21.66 -4.16 -1.47
N THR A 41 -21.33 -4.67 -2.67
CA THR A 41 -22.33 -5.10 -3.65
C THR A 41 -23.18 -6.24 -3.12
N LYS A 42 -22.60 -7.21 -2.42
CA LYS A 42 -23.35 -8.32 -1.80
C LYS A 42 -24.32 -7.83 -0.73
N GLN A 43 -23.92 -6.86 0.10
CA GLN A 43 -24.81 -6.31 1.14
C GLN A 43 -25.97 -5.49 0.58
N GLN A 44 -25.78 -4.93 -0.60
CA GLN A 44 -26.72 -4.03 -1.24
C GLN A 44 -27.52 -4.72 -2.37
N GLU A 45 -27.41 -6.04 -2.50
CA GLU A 45 -27.97 -6.85 -3.58
C GLU A 45 -29.51 -6.73 -3.65
N ASP A 46 -30.17 -6.66 -2.49
CA ASP A 46 -31.63 -6.53 -2.39
C ASP A 46 -32.15 -5.08 -2.48
N ASN A 47 -31.26 -4.08 -2.66
CA ASN A 47 -31.66 -2.67 -2.70
C ASN A 47 -31.72 -2.13 -4.14
N PRO A 48 -32.92 -1.82 -4.67
CA PRO A 48 -33.07 -1.32 -6.04
C PRO A 48 -32.48 0.09 -6.27
N PHE A 49 -32.17 0.84 -5.21
CA PHE A 49 -31.57 2.18 -5.27
C PHE A 49 -30.06 2.19 -4.94
N ALA A 50 -29.44 1.02 -4.87
CA ALA A 50 -28.01 0.84 -4.60
C ALA A 50 -27.12 1.62 -5.59
N LYS A 51 -26.30 2.56 -5.09
CA LYS A 51 -25.31 3.23 -5.94
C LYS A 51 -24.08 2.33 -6.10
N LYS A 52 -23.65 2.11 -7.36
CA LYS A 52 -22.40 1.36 -7.64
C LYS A 52 -21.20 2.05 -6.98
N MET A 53 -20.48 1.32 -6.13
CA MET A 53 -19.25 1.80 -5.51
C MET A 53 -18.18 2.05 -6.58
N ARG A 54 -17.65 3.28 -6.61
CA ARG A 54 -16.55 3.68 -7.49
C ARG A 54 -15.33 3.98 -6.63
N VAL A 55 -14.21 3.35 -6.96
CA VAL A 55 -12.92 3.63 -6.32
C VAL A 55 -12.35 4.87 -6.99
N SER A 56 -12.21 5.96 -6.21
CA SER A 56 -11.54 7.17 -6.70
C SER A 56 -10.01 6.99 -6.67
N PRO A 57 -9.24 7.72 -7.49
CA PRO A 57 -7.79 7.72 -7.41
C PRO A 57 -7.28 8.08 -6.01
N ILE A 58 -7.95 9.02 -5.33
CA ILE A 58 -7.61 9.42 -3.96
C ILE A 58 -7.79 8.24 -2.99
N ALA A 59 -8.90 7.51 -3.09
CA ALA A 59 -9.15 6.34 -2.25
C ALA A 59 -8.12 5.23 -2.49
N PHE A 60 -7.68 5.04 -3.74
CA PHE A 60 -6.59 4.12 -4.06
C PHE A 60 -5.29 4.51 -3.34
N PHE A 61 -4.83 5.76 -3.51
CA PHE A 61 -3.60 6.21 -2.85
C PHE A 61 -3.70 6.22 -1.32
N ALA A 62 -4.86 6.55 -0.77
CA ALA A 62 -5.12 6.51 0.66
C ALA A 62 -4.93 5.11 1.27
N VAL A 63 -5.15 4.04 0.49
CA VAL A 63 -4.92 2.66 0.90
C VAL A 63 -3.50 2.19 0.56
N THR A 64 -2.96 2.58 -0.60
CA THR A 64 -1.62 2.22 -1.07
C THR A 64 -0.51 2.74 -0.14
N ILE A 65 -0.61 3.98 0.34
CA ILE A 65 0.43 4.59 1.20
C ILE A 65 0.61 3.79 2.51
N PRO A 66 -0.45 3.49 3.29
CA PRO A 66 -0.34 2.61 4.46
C PRO A 66 0.29 1.24 4.14
N TYR A 67 -0.13 0.57 3.07
CA TYR A 67 0.46 -0.70 2.68
C TYR A 67 1.96 -0.57 2.39
N THR A 68 2.37 0.48 1.70
CA THR A 68 3.78 0.75 1.40
C THR A 68 4.59 0.91 2.70
N ILE A 69 4.07 1.65 3.69
CA ILE A 69 4.73 1.84 4.98
C ILE A 69 4.86 0.51 5.74
N VAL A 70 3.79 -0.30 5.76
CA VAL A 70 3.79 -1.61 6.42
C VAL A 70 4.80 -2.55 5.76
N LEU A 71 4.79 -2.64 4.42
CA LEU A 71 5.73 -3.45 3.66
C LEU A 71 7.18 -3.02 3.90
N TYR A 72 7.45 -1.72 3.90
CA TYR A 72 8.78 -1.19 4.20
C TYR A 72 9.27 -1.60 5.60
N LYS A 73 8.42 -1.49 6.61
CA LYS A 73 8.75 -1.92 7.98
C LYS A 73 9.02 -3.42 8.05
N LEU A 74 8.17 -4.24 7.44
CA LEU A 74 8.35 -5.70 7.42
C LEU A 74 9.64 -6.10 6.71
N PHE A 75 9.94 -5.47 5.57
CA PHE A 75 11.16 -5.71 4.81
C PHE A 75 12.41 -5.31 5.61
N SER A 76 12.38 -4.17 6.31
CA SER A 76 13.47 -3.74 7.19
C SER A 76 13.73 -4.73 8.32
N VAL A 77 12.67 -5.25 8.96
CA VAL A 77 12.80 -6.28 10.01
C VAL A 77 13.38 -7.56 9.44
N TYR A 78 12.88 -8.01 8.29
CA TYR A 78 13.37 -9.22 7.63
C TYR A 78 14.85 -9.13 7.28
N LEU A 79 15.29 -8.01 6.70
CA LEU A 79 16.70 -7.76 6.38
C LEU A 79 17.59 -7.79 7.63
N LYS A 80 17.15 -7.16 8.73
CA LYS A 80 17.92 -7.17 9.98
C LYS A 80 18.11 -8.58 10.54
N ILE A 81 17.06 -9.39 10.52
CA ILE A 81 17.13 -10.80 10.96
C ILE A 81 18.08 -11.60 10.06
N TRP A 82 18.03 -11.38 8.75
CA TRP A 82 18.91 -12.08 7.81
C TRP A 82 20.39 -11.71 7.99
N ILE A 83 20.69 -10.42 8.13
CA ILE A 83 22.05 -9.92 8.36
C ILE A 83 22.59 -10.37 9.72
N GLY A 84 21.76 -10.33 10.76
CA GLY A 84 22.12 -10.82 12.10
C GLY A 84 22.27 -12.34 12.21
N LYS A 85 21.94 -13.10 11.16
CA LYS A 85 22.25 -14.54 11.06
C LYS A 85 23.52 -14.83 10.25
N LEU A 86 24.03 -13.83 9.52
CA LEU A 86 25.21 -13.93 8.66
C LEU A 86 26.52 -13.58 9.38
N PHE A 87 26.42 -12.96 10.56
CA PHE A 87 27.50 -12.64 11.51
C PHE A 87 27.15 -13.21 12.88
#